data_AF-A0A3D5MN78-F1
#
_entry.id   AF-A0A3D5MN78-F1
#
_cell.length_a   1.000
_cell.length_b   1.000
_cell.length_c   1.000
_cell.angle_alpha   90.00
_cell.angle_beta   90.00
_cell.angle_gamma   90.00
#
_symmetry.space_group_name_H-M   'P 1'
#
loop_
_entity.id
_entity.type
_entity.pdbx_description
1 polymer ?
#
loop_
_entity_poly.entity_id
_entity_poly.type
_entity_poly.pdbx_seq_one_letter_code
_entity_poly.pdbx_strand_id
1 'polypeptide(L)'
;MFKPFQSTGIGSLPHTEAQEAVELVLGAFDIPFWPQLPRASFREQMIAQFTEGMPMVRIDEASRRLWVDRSASEELERFYETWSPSSKLAISEPYARGLHAFL
;
A
#
# COMPACT_ATOMS: atom_id res chain seq x y z
N MET A 1 -13.34 -22.98 -9.64
CA MET A 1 -12.62 -23.22 -10.91
C MET A 1 -12.78 -21.96 -11.76
N PHE A 2 -11.68 -21.35 -12.20
CA PHE A 2 -11.75 -20.17 -13.08
C PHE A 2 -12.30 -20.57 -14.45
N LYS A 3 -13.18 -19.72 -15.00
CA LYS A 3 -13.78 -19.89 -16.33
C LYS A 3 -12.90 -19.19 -17.37
N PRO A 4 -12.90 -19.62 -18.64
CA PRO A 4 -12.26 -18.87 -19.71
C PRO A 4 -12.80 -17.43 -19.80
N PHE A 5 -11.93 -16.49 -20.17
CA PHE A 5 -12.26 -15.07 -20.39
C PHE A 5 -12.76 -14.29 -19.16
N GLN A 6 -12.39 -14.70 -17.94
CA GLN A 6 -12.66 -13.91 -16.74
C GLN A 6 -11.83 -12.62 -16.71
N SER A 7 -12.46 -11.54 -16.27
CA SER A 7 -11.87 -10.21 -16.11
C SER A 7 -11.28 -10.00 -14.71
N THR A 8 -10.15 -9.29 -14.67
CA THR A 8 -9.51 -8.80 -13.44
C THR A 8 -8.67 -7.57 -13.77
N GLY A 9 -8.14 -6.91 -12.74
CA GLY A 9 -7.21 -5.78 -12.87
C GLY A 9 -5.83 -6.11 -12.32
N ILE A 10 -4.83 -5.31 -12.73
CA ILE A 10 -3.45 -5.45 -12.24
C ILE A 10 -3.27 -4.87 -10.82
N GLY A 11 -4.10 -3.90 -10.41
CA GLY A 11 -4.10 -3.33 -9.06
C GLY A 11 -4.42 -1.84 -9.01
N SER A 12 -3.57 -1.01 -9.61
CA SER A 12 -3.68 0.46 -9.50
C SER A 12 -4.86 1.04 -10.26
N LEU A 13 -5.57 1.99 -9.65
CA LEU A 13 -6.64 2.75 -10.28
C LEU A 13 -6.43 4.27 -10.12
N PRO A 14 -6.92 5.10 -11.06
CA PRO A 14 -6.77 6.55 -11.01
C PRO A 14 -7.81 7.25 -10.10
N HIS A 15 -8.44 6.53 -9.17
CA HIS A 15 -9.45 7.09 -8.27
C HIS A 15 -8.78 7.83 -7.11
N THR A 16 -9.50 8.79 -6.53
CA THR A 16 -9.11 9.50 -5.30
C THR A 16 -9.93 9.05 -4.09
N GLU A 17 -11.16 8.59 -4.33
CA GLU A 17 -12.05 8.03 -3.32
C GLU A 17 -12.00 6.51 -3.33
N ALA A 18 -11.77 5.91 -2.16
CA ALA A 18 -11.56 4.47 -2.04
C ALA A 18 -12.85 3.68 -2.27
N GLN A 19 -13.98 4.19 -1.77
CA GLN A 19 -15.29 3.55 -1.92
C GLN A 19 -15.68 3.42 -3.39
N GLU A 20 -15.51 4.48 -4.20
CA GLU A 20 -15.80 4.43 -5.64
C GLU A 20 -14.94 3.38 -6.36
N ALA A 21 -13.66 3.29 -6.01
CA ALA A 21 -12.76 2.30 -6.57
C ALA A 21 -13.18 0.86 -6.21
N VAL A 22 -13.59 0.64 -4.96
CA VAL A 22 -14.06 -0.68 -4.48
C VAL A 22 -15.38 -1.07 -5.15
N GLU A 23 -16.33 -0.14 -5.27
CA GLU A 23 -17.60 -0.35 -5.96
C GLU A 23 -17.37 -0.77 -7.43
N LEU A 24 -16.45 -0.09 -8.13
CA LEU A 24 -16.05 -0.49 -9.49
C LEU A 24 -15.46 -1.90 -9.52
N VAL A 25 -14.51 -2.20 -8.63
CA VAL A 25 -13.84 -3.51 -8.58
C VAL A 25 -14.86 -4.63 -8.36
N LEU A 26 -15.73 -4.47 -7.36
CA LEU A 26 -16.71 -5.50 -6.99
C LEU A 26 -17.84 -5.62 -8.00
N GLY A 27 -18.19 -4.54 -8.70
CA GLY A 27 -19.30 -4.52 -9.66
C GLY A 27 -18.92 -4.91 -11.09
N ALA A 28 -17.67 -4.69 -11.52
CA ALA A 28 -17.28 -4.80 -12.93
C ALA A 28 -16.34 -5.97 -13.27
N PHE A 29 -15.67 -6.59 -12.29
CA PHE A 29 -14.67 -7.63 -12.53
C PHE A 29 -15.10 -9.00 -12.01
N ASP A 30 -14.87 -10.04 -12.81
CA ASP A 30 -15.16 -11.43 -12.42
C ASP A 30 -14.29 -11.91 -11.25
N ILE A 31 -13.06 -11.38 -11.17
CA ILE A 31 -12.09 -11.64 -10.10
C ILE A 31 -11.70 -10.29 -9.50
N PRO A 32 -12.29 -9.91 -8.35
CA PRO A 32 -11.96 -8.69 -7.63
C PRO A 32 -10.49 -8.62 -7.23
N PHE A 33 -9.94 -7.42 -7.19
CA PHE A 33 -8.56 -7.14 -6.81
C PHE A 33 -8.53 -5.95 -5.85
N TRP A 34 -7.56 -5.91 -4.94
CA TRP A 34 -7.37 -4.75 -4.08
C TRP A 34 -7.03 -3.50 -4.93
N PRO A 35 -7.88 -2.45 -4.93
CA PRO A 35 -7.57 -1.23 -5.65
C PRO A 35 -6.48 -0.42 -4.92
N GLN A 36 -5.35 -0.20 -5.58
CA GLN A 36 -4.30 0.71 -5.09
C GLN A 36 -4.53 2.11 -5.67
N LEU A 37 -4.43 3.18 -4.87
CA LEU A 37 -4.85 4.54 -5.25
C LEU A 37 -3.69 5.54 -5.33
N PRO A 38 -2.68 5.34 -6.21
CA PRO A 38 -1.50 6.21 -6.27
C PRO A 38 -1.77 7.65 -6.71
N ARG A 39 -2.96 7.93 -7.26
CA ARG A 39 -3.42 9.29 -7.55
C ARG A 39 -3.89 10.00 -6.28
N ALA A 40 -4.46 9.27 -5.32
CA ALA A 40 -4.95 9.81 -4.06
C ALA A 40 -3.82 10.20 -3.12
N SER A 41 -2.76 9.38 -3.05
CA SER A 41 -1.63 9.61 -2.15
C SER A 41 -0.33 9.04 -2.71
N PHE A 42 0.78 9.76 -2.49
CA PHE A 42 2.12 9.24 -2.80
C PHE A 42 2.44 7.99 -1.96
N ARG A 43 1.85 7.85 -0.77
CA ARG A 43 2.01 6.67 0.09
C ARG A 43 1.44 5.40 -0.55
N GLU A 44 0.49 5.52 -1.47
CA GLU A 44 -0.09 4.38 -2.20
C GLU A 44 0.66 4.03 -3.49
N GLN A 45 1.76 4.72 -3.80
CA GLN A 45 2.68 4.27 -4.85
C GLN A 45 3.32 2.95 -4.44
N MET A 46 3.51 2.05 -5.42
CA MET A 46 4.02 0.69 -5.20
C MET A 46 5.20 0.62 -4.21
N ILE A 47 6.22 1.48 -4.34
CA ILE A 47 7.36 1.43 -3.41
C ILE A 47 7.00 2.00 -2.03
N ALA A 48 6.37 3.16 -1.97
CA ALA A 48 6.05 3.82 -0.71
C ALA A 48 5.10 2.97 0.16
N GLN A 49 4.11 2.33 -0.46
CA GLN A 49 3.07 1.55 0.20
C GLN A 49 3.63 0.43 1.09
N PHE A 50 4.65 -0.28 0.62
CA PHE A 50 5.26 -1.39 1.35
C PHE A 50 6.43 -0.98 2.24
N THR A 51 6.77 0.31 2.29
CA THR A 51 7.84 0.82 3.17
C THR A 51 7.34 1.36 4.50
N GLU A 52 6.04 1.31 4.75
CA GLU A 52 5.48 1.74 6.03
C GLU A 52 6.13 0.99 7.20
N GLY A 53 6.65 1.74 8.17
CA GLY A 53 7.31 1.19 9.35
C GLY A 53 8.72 0.66 9.11
N MET A 54 9.26 0.72 7.89
CA MET A 54 10.66 0.36 7.65
C MET A 54 11.61 1.40 8.27
N PRO A 55 12.60 0.97 9.08
CA PRO A 55 13.57 1.89 9.67
C PRO A 55 14.41 2.56 8.57
N MET A 56 14.91 3.77 8.84
CA MET A 56 15.72 4.59 7.94
C MET A 56 15.00 5.07 6.67
N VAL A 57 13.77 4.63 6.37
CA VAL A 57 13.01 5.16 5.23
C VAL A 57 12.48 6.54 5.57
N ARG A 58 12.62 7.46 4.62
CA ARG A 58 12.05 8.81 4.67
C ARG A 58 11.17 9.01 3.45
N ILE A 59 10.05 9.68 3.67
CA ILE A 59 9.09 10.05 2.64
C ILE A 59 8.86 11.56 2.70
N ASP A 60 9.01 12.21 1.57
CA ASP A 60 8.56 13.57 1.34
C ASP A 60 7.44 13.52 0.30
N GLU A 61 6.20 13.65 0.77
CA GLU A 61 5.01 13.58 -0.08
C GLU A 61 4.87 14.80 -0.99
N ALA A 62 5.33 15.97 -0.56
CA ALA A 62 5.24 17.20 -1.33
C ALA A 62 6.15 17.14 -2.56
N SER A 63 7.38 16.64 -2.39
CA SER A 63 8.30 16.42 -3.52
C SER A 63 8.19 15.03 -4.17
N ARG A 64 7.32 14.15 -3.64
CA ARG A 64 7.13 12.76 -4.08
C ARG A 64 8.43 11.96 -4.09
N ARG A 65 9.22 12.10 -3.02
CA ARG A 65 10.52 11.43 -2.86
C ARG A 65 10.48 10.43 -1.74
N LEU A 66 11.19 9.34 -1.95
CA LEU A 66 11.45 8.29 -0.97
C LEU A 66 12.93 7.95 -1.04
N TRP A 67 13.58 7.83 0.12
CA TRP A 67 14.98 7.42 0.20
C TRP A 67 15.28 6.74 1.52
N VAL A 68 16.43 6.07 1.56
CA VAL A 68 16.99 5.50 2.80
C VAL A 68 18.01 6.49 3.35
N ASP A 69 17.74 7.01 4.55
CA ASP A 69 18.66 7.85 5.29
C ASP A 69 19.64 6.98 6.08
N ARG A 70 20.82 6.77 5.49
CA ARG A 70 21.88 5.94 6.09
C ARG A 70 22.51 6.55 7.33
N SER A 71 22.26 7.83 7.63
CA SER A 71 22.73 8.45 8.87
C SER A 71 21.95 8.00 10.10
N ALA A 72 20.76 7.41 9.91
CA ALA A 72 19.86 6.96 10.97
C ALA A 72 20.03 5.46 11.31
N SER A 73 21.24 4.91 11.27
CA SER A 73 21.49 3.46 11.44
C SER A 73 20.98 2.89 12.77
N GLU A 74 20.94 3.71 13.82
CA GLU A 74 20.39 3.30 15.13
C GLU A 74 18.89 2.94 15.07
N GLU A 75 18.13 3.45 14.08
CA GLU A 75 16.73 3.03 13.88
C GLU A 75 16.63 1.56 13.51
N LEU A 76 17.60 1.04 12.75
CA LEU A 76 17.65 -0.37 12.38
C LEU A 76 17.93 -1.25 13.59
N GLU A 77 18.85 -0.83 14.46
CA GLU A 77 19.16 -1.53 15.71
C GLU A 77 17.92 -1.60 16.61
N ARG A 78 17.25 -0.47 16.87
CA ARG A 78 16.00 -0.43 17.65
C ARG A 78 14.88 -1.28 17.06
N PHE A 79 14.77 -1.31 15.72
CA PHE A 79 13.80 -2.16 15.05
C PHE A 79 14.07 -3.63 15.39
N TYR A 80 15.31 -4.11 15.28
CA TYR A 80 15.64 -5.50 15.60
C TYR A 80 15.56 -5.84 17.08
N GLU A 81 15.80 -4.90 17.98
CA GLU A 81 15.63 -5.09 19.43
C GLU A 81 14.16 -5.24 19.84
N THR A 82 13.24 -4.58 19.14
CA THR A 82 11.81 -4.58 19.46
C THR A 82 11.00 -5.59 18.65
N TRP A 83 11.52 -6.03 17.51
CA TRP A 83 10.86 -6.99 16.64
C TRP A 83 10.81 -8.40 17.25
N SER A 84 9.71 -9.09 16.97
CA SER A 84 9.49 -10.49 17.34
C SER A 84 8.72 -11.23 16.25
N PRO A 85 8.73 -12.58 16.23
CA PRO A 85 7.89 -13.35 15.32
C PRO A 85 6.38 -13.10 15.45
N SER A 86 5.92 -12.51 16.58
CA SER A 86 4.52 -12.12 16.79
C SER A 86 4.21 -10.69 16.34
N SER A 87 5.22 -9.92 15.94
CA SER A 87 5.05 -8.55 15.47
C SER A 87 4.26 -8.51 14.17
N LYS A 88 3.20 -7.68 14.14
CA LYS A 88 2.38 -7.47 12.95
C LYS A 88 2.81 -6.17 12.28
N LEU A 89 3.27 -6.28 11.04
CA LEU A 89 3.65 -5.15 10.19
C LEU A 89 2.58 -4.96 9.11
N ALA A 90 1.36 -4.62 9.55
CA ALA A 90 0.23 -4.40 8.65
C ALA A 90 0.33 -3.01 8.03
N ILE A 91 -0.08 -2.90 6.76
CA ILE A 91 -0.18 -1.61 6.07
C ILE A 91 -1.41 -0.87 6.61
N SER A 92 -1.21 0.32 7.16
CA SER A 92 -2.26 1.15 7.73
C SER A 92 -3.12 1.79 6.64
N GLU A 93 -4.30 2.27 7.04
CA GLU A 93 -5.24 2.93 6.12
C GLU A 93 -4.61 4.11 5.36
N PRO A 94 -3.82 5.00 5.98
CA PRO A 94 -3.10 6.06 5.25
C PRO A 94 -2.15 5.59 4.13
N TYR A 95 -1.70 4.34 4.15
CA TYR A 95 -0.86 3.74 3.11
C TYR A 95 -1.63 2.82 2.16
N ALA A 96 -2.88 2.47 2.46
CA ALA A 96 -3.65 1.50 1.70
C ALA A 96 -5.16 1.73 1.82
N ARG A 97 -5.66 2.94 1.54
CA ARG A 97 -7.08 3.29 1.72
C ARG A 97 -7.99 2.32 0.95
N GLY A 98 -7.60 1.95 -0.26
CA GLY A 98 -8.34 0.99 -1.07
C GLY A 98 -8.34 -0.45 -0.50
N LEU A 99 -7.36 -0.85 0.32
CA LEU A 99 -7.38 -2.16 0.99
C LEU A 99 -8.38 -2.14 2.14
N HIS A 100 -8.31 -1.11 2.97
CA HIS A 100 -9.17 -0.98 4.16
C HIS A 100 -10.64 -0.80 3.79
N ALA A 101 -10.92 -0.15 2.65
CA ALA A 101 -12.28 -0.09 2.10
C ALA A 101 -12.75 -1.42 1.46
N PHE A 102 -11.82 -2.30 1.07
CA PHE A 102 -12.11 -3.56 0.37
C PHE A 102 -12.30 -4.76 1.31
N LEU A 103 -11.69 -4.73 2.50
CA LEU A 103 -11.79 -5.76 3.55
C LEU A 103 -13.03 -5.57 4.44
#